data_AF-K7MQ69-F1
#
_entry.id   AF-K7MQ69-F1
#
_cell.length_a   1.000
_cell.length_b   1.000
_cell.length_c   1.000
_cell.angle_alpha   90.00
_cell.angle_beta   90.00
_cell.angle_gamma   90.00
#
_symmetry.space_group_name_H-M   'P 1'
#
loop_
_entity.id
_entity.type
_entity.pdbx_description
1 polymer ?
#
loop_
_entity_poly.entity_id
_entity_poly.type
_entity_poly.pdbx_seq_one_letter_code
_entity_poly.pdbx_strand_id
1 'polypeptide(L)'
;MPDETSALEPPHKYVPWVVVNGEPLYEDYENFLSYLCKAYKGTATPQSCTQASYLREVNAKPKHSVCYKDSGMPTREKVSSIIASWMH
;
A
#
# COMPACT_ATOMS: atom_id res chain seq x y z
N MET A 1 -21.49 -6.48 27.54
CA MET A 1 -20.02 -6.49 27.49
C MET A 1 -19.62 -5.55 26.36
N PRO A 2 -18.65 -4.64 26.56
CA PRO A 2 -18.11 -3.87 25.45
C PRO A 2 -17.58 -4.86 24.39
N ASP A 3 -17.88 -4.60 23.12
CA ASP A 3 -17.24 -5.34 22.03
C ASP A 3 -15.74 -5.01 21.98
N GLU A 4 -14.93 -5.91 21.44
CA GLU A 4 -13.46 -5.74 21.35
C GLU A 4 -13.05 -4.40 20.71
N THR A 5 -13.87 -3.86 19.80
CA THR A 5 -13.58 -2.58 19.12
C THR A 5 -13.81 -1.39 20.05
N SER A 6 -14.84 -1.44 20.89
CA SER A 6 -15.14 -0.43 21.91
C SER A 6 -14.13 -0.41 23.06
N ALA A 7 -13.35 -1.49 23.24
CA ALA A 7 -12.30 -1.62 24.24
C ALA A 7 -10.90 -1.18 23.76
N LEU A 8 -10.78 -0.67 22.52
CA LEU A 8 -9.50 -0.18 22.00
C LEU A 8 -9.01 1.06 22.78
N GLU A 9 -7.75 1.01 23.21
CA GLU A 9 -7.05 2.14 23.82
C GLU A 9 -5.82 2.51 22.96
N PRO A 10 -5.78 3.71 22.35
CA PRO A 10 -6.86 4.70 22.28
C PRO A 10 -8.03 4.24 21.38
N PRO A 11 -9.22 4.84 21.54
CA PRO A 11 -10.33 4.60 20.61
C PRO A 11 -9.91 4.87 19.16
N HIS A 12 -10.32 4.01 18.23
CA HIS A 12 -10.01 4.16 16.82
C HIS A 12 -10.65 5.43 16.24
N LYS A 13 -9.95 6.10 15.33
CA LYS A 13 -10.43 7.35 14.68
C LYS A 13 -11.11 7.11 13.33
N TYR A 14 -10.72 6.03 12.66
CA TYR A 14 -11.17 5.63 11.32
C TYR A 14 -10.82 4.16 11.11
N VAL A 15 -11.26 3.60 9.98
CA VAL A 15 -10.85 2.28 9.50
C VAL A 15 -10.06 2.41 8.20
N PRO A 16 -9.09 1.53 7.92
CA PRO A 16 -8.61 0.43 8.78
C PRO A 16 -7.89 0.93 10.06
N TRP A 17 -7.97 0.14 11.14
CA TRP A 17 -7.26 0.39 12.40
C TRP A 17 -6.25 -0.73 12.68
N VAL A 18 -4.96 -0.42 12.53
CA VAL A 18 -3.86 -1.40 12.65
C VAL A 18 -3.01 -1.07 13.86
N VAL A 19 -2.82 -2.05 14.75
CA VAL A 19 -2.04 -1.93 15.99
C VAL A 19 -0.98 -3.02 16.02
N VAL A 20 0.27 -2.66 16.28
CA VAL A 20 1.40 -3.59 16.44
C VAL A 20 2.00 -3.38 17.84
N ASN A 21 1.99 -4.41 18.69
CA ASN A 21 2.49 -4.33 20.09
C ASN A 21 1.91 -3.15 20.90
N GLY A 22 0.63 -2.81 20.69
CA GLY A 22 -0.03 -1.70 21.37
C GLY A 22 0.19 -0.32 20.73
N GLU A 23 0.98 -0.23 19.67
CA GLU A 23 1.22 1.00 18.92
C GLU A 23 0.29 1.07 17.69
N PRO A 24 -0.64 2.03 17.62
CA PRO A 24 -1.44 2.26 16.42
C PRO A 24 -0.60 2.87 15.29
N LEU A 25 -0.74 2.34 14.07
CA LEU A 25 0.06 2.77 12.90
C LEU A 25 -0.53 3.98 12.15
N TYR A 26 -1.78 4.36 12.43
CA TYR A 26 -2.47 5.46 11.77
C TYR A 26 -2.41 5.37 10.24
N GLU A 27 -1.94 6.42 9.55
CA GLU A 27 -1.81 6.47 8.09
C GLU A 27 -0.66 5.61 7.56
N ASP A 28 0.25 5.13 8.41
CA ASP A 28 1.37 4.27 8.02
C ASP A 28 1.03 2.77 8.01
N TYR A 29 -0.27 2.44 8.02
CA TYR A 29 -0.77 1.07 8.05
C TYR A 29 -0.28 0.22 6.86
N GLU A 30 0.05 0.83 5.71
CA GLU A 30 0.58 0.12 4.54
C GLU A 30 1.96 -0.49 4.83
N ASN A 31 2.73 0.12 5.74
CA ASN A 31 4.06 -0.36 6.16
C ASN A 31 3.99 -1.43 7.27
N PHE A 32 2.83 -2.03 7.55
CA PHE A 32 2.64 -2.95 8.69
C PHE A 32 3.69 -4.08 8.78
N LEU A 33 4.14 -4.62 7.63
CA LEU A 33 5.19 -5.65 7.61
C LEU A 33 6.51 -5.15 8.20
N SER A 34 6.90 -3.90 7.92
CA SER A 34 8.10 -3.28 8.49
C SER A 34 8.00 -3.20 10.02
N TYR A 35 6.83 -2.80 10.53
CA TYR A 35 6.57 -2.77 11.97
C TYR A 35 6.60 -4.16 12.61
N LEU A 36 5.95 -5.15 12.00
CA LEU A 36 6.00 -6.54 12.46
C LEU A 36 7.43 -7.08 12.53
N CYS A 37 8.23 -6.81 11.50
CA CYS A 37 9.62 -7.26 11.43
C CYS A 37 10.52 -6.57 12.45
N LYS A 38 10.32 -5.28 12.71
CA LYS A 38 11.02 -4.54 13.78
C LYS A 38 10.61 -5.02 15.18
N ALA A 39 9.35 -5.41 15.36
CA ALA A 39 8.80 -5.90 16.60
C ALA A 39 9.25 -7.34 16.94
N TYR A 40 9.73 -8.10 15.96
CA TYR A 40 10.16 -9.48 16.14
C TYR A 40 11.45 -9.58 16.96
N LYS A 41 11.39 -10.27 18.11
CA LYS A 41 12.53 -10.45 19.04
C LYS A 41 13.21 -11.83 18.96
N GLY A 42 12.78 -12.68 18.02
CA GLY A 42 13.38 -14.00 17.85
C GLY A 42 14.75 -13.94 17.16
N THR A 43 15.56 -14.98 17.36
CA THR A 43 16.92 -15.04 16.80
C THR A 43 16.95 -15.40 15.32
N ALA A 44 15.95 -16.12 14.82
CA ALA A 44 15.81 -16.48 13.42
C ALA A 44 14.76 -15.58 12.76
N THR A 45 15.20 -14.45 12.20
CA THR A 45 14.32 -13.53 11.48
C THR A 45 13.65 -14.22 10.29
N PRO A 46 12.31 -14.15 10.15
CA PRO A 46 11.62 -14.72 8.99
C PRO A 46 12.15 -14.15 7.67
N GLN A 47 12.20 -14.97 6.63
CA GLN A 47 12.69 -14.54 5.30
C GLN A 47 11.91 -13.32 4.78
N SER A 48 10.62 -13.21 5.06
CA SER A 48 9.79 -12.06 4.69
C SER A 48 10.33 -10.72 5.22
N CYS A 49 11.01 -10.73 6.37
CA CYS A 49 11.62 -9.54 6.98
C CYS A 49 12.99 -9.18 6.40
N THR A 50 13.56 -10.03 5.54
CA THR A 50 14.86 -9.80 4.89
C THR A 50 14.74 -9.18 3.49
N GLN A 51 13.53 -9.14 2.92
CA GLN A 51 13.32 -8.55 1.60
C GLN A 51 13.38 -7.02 1.68
N ALA A 52 14.38 -6.45 0.99
CA ALA A 52 14.61 -5.01 0.95
C ALA A 52 13.43 -4.21 0.37
N SER A 53 12.50 -4.85 -0.34
CA SER A 53 11.27 -4.22 -0.88
C SER A 53 10.42 -3.61 0.24
N TYR A 54 10.20 -4.34 1.34
CA TYR A 54 9.39 -3.87 2.48
C TYR A 54 10.10 -2.80 3.32
N LEU A 55 11.44 -2.75 3.27
CA LEU A 55 12.23 -1.72 3.94
C LEU A 55 12.37 -0.43 3.11
N ARG A 56 12.10 -0.48 1.80
CA ARG A 56 12.18 0.70 0.92
C ARG A 56 10.87 1.49 0.85
N GLU A 57 9.73 0.85 1.14
CA GLU A 57 8.43 1.53 1.15
C GLU A 57 8.30 2.58 2.27
N VAL A 58 9.10 2.45 3.35
CA VAL A 58 9.18 3.43 4.45
C VAL A 58 9.64 4.83 3.98
N ASN A 59 10.23 4.95 2.78
CA ASN A 59 10.59 6.23 2.17
C ASN A 59 9.86 6.51 0.84
N ALA A 60 9.00 5.60 0.38
CA ALA A 60 8.25 5.79 -0.84
C ALA A 60 6.93 6.48 -0.51
N LYS A 61 6.65 7.62 -1.16
CA LYS A 61 5.35 8.30 -1.06
C LYS A 61 4.21 7.30 -1.31
N PRO A 62 3.09 7.37 -0.57
CA PRO A 62 1.97 6.47 -0.75
C PRO A 62 1.55 6.45 -2.23
N LYS A 63 1.63 5.29 -2.88
CA LYS A 63 1.07 5.11 -4.23
C LYS A 63 -0.40 4.73 -4.12
N HIS A 64 -1.18 5.49 -3.35
CA HIS A 64 -2.62 5.28 -3.30
C HIS A 64 -3.29 6.02 -4.46
N SER A 65 -3.15 5.48 -5.67
CA SER A 65 -4.08 5.76 -6.77
C SER A 65 -4.84 4.48 -7.12
N VAL A 66 -5.60 3.95 -6.16
CA VAL A 66 -6.65 2.98 -6.47
C VAL A 66 -7.85 3.77 -6.98
N CYS A 67 -7.81 4.15 -8.26
CA CYS A 67 -9.02 4.61 -8.93
C CYS A 67 -9.90 3.38 -9.20
N TYR A 68 -11.13 3.40 -8.68
CA TYR A 68 -12.18 2.48 -9.13
C TYR A 68 -12.37 2.70 -10.63
N LYS A 69 -12.03 1.71 -11.47
CA LYS A 69 -12.33 1.75 -12.90
C LYS A 69 -13.84 1.66 -13.04
N ASP A 70 -14.49 2.81 -13.15
CA ASP A 70 -15.85 2.88 -13.67
C ASP A 70 -15.79 2.54 -15.17
N SER A 71 -16.42 1.44 -15.54
CA SER A 71 -16.43 0.92 -16.92
C SER A 71 -17.36 1.76 -17.79
N GLY A 72 -16.89 2.95 -18.19
CA GLY A 72 -17.52 3.82 -19.19
C GLY A 72 -16.75 3.83 -20.51
N MET A 73 -17.25 3.09 -21.50
CA MET A 73 -17.05 3.13 -22.97
C MET A 73 -15.66 3.45 -23.59
N PRO A 74 -15.15 2.61 -24.53
CA PRO A 74 -13.91 2.91 -25.25
C PRO A 74 -14.18 3.84 -26.44
N THR A 75 -13.63 5.06 -26.42
CA THR A 75 -13.52 5.89 -27.63
C THR A 75 -12.31 5.46 -28.45
N ARG A 76 -12.61 5.03 -29.67
CA ARG A 76 -11.72 4.52 -30.73
C ARG A 76 -10.56 5.47 -31.06
N GLU A 77 -9.38 4.89 -31.19
CA GLU A 77 -8.08 5.53 -31.42
C GLU A 77 -8.01 6.35 -32.72
N LYS A 78 -7.35 7.51 -32.62
CA LYS A 78 -6.99 8.37 -33.75
C LYS A 78 -5.58 7.96 -34.21
N VAL A 79 -5.50 7.16 -35.27
CA VAL A 79 -4.25 6.84 -35.95
C VAL A 79 -3.91 8.00 -36.89
N SER A 80 -2.82 8.73 -36.63
CA SER A 80 -2.30 9.75 -37.56
C SER A 80 -1.22 9.14 -38.46
N SER A 81 -1.44 9.28 -39.76
CA SER A 81 -0.58 8.89 -40.88
C SER A 81 0.79 9.58 -40.87
N ILE A 82 1.87 8.82 -41.15
CA ILE A 82 3.15 9.37 -41.62
C ILE A 82 3.28 8.97 -43.09
N ILE A 83 3.36 9.99 -43.95
CA ILE A 83 3.47 9.87 -45.40
C ILE A 83 4.91 9.46 -45.76
N ALA A 84 5.05 8.40 -46.57
CA ALA A 84 6.29 8.01 -47.24
C ALA A 84 6.26 8.49 -48.69
N SER A 85 7.36 9.09 -49.17
CA SER A 85 7.53 9.57 -50.56
C SER A 85 8.89 10.26 -50.67
N TRP A 86 9.83 9.98 -51.58
CA TRP A 86 9.97 9.02 -52.67
C TRP A 86 11.49 8.87 -52.91
N MET A 87 11.88 7.71 -53.44
CA MET A 87 13.19 7.52 -54.06
C MET A 87 13.24 8.23 -55.42
N HIS A 88 14.25 9.07 -55.64
CA HIS A 88 15.18 9.13 -56.79
C HIS A 88 16.26 10.18 -56.53
#